data_AF-A0A4Z1AEH6-F1
#
_entry.id   AF-A0A4Z1AEH6-F1
#
_cell.length_a   1.000
_cell.length_b   1.000
_cell.length_c   1.000
_cell.angle_alpha   90.00
_cell.angle_beta   90.00
_cell.angle_gamma   90.00
#
_symmetry.space_group_name_H-M   'P 1'
#
loop_
_entity.id
_entity.type
_entity.pdbx_description
1 polymer ?
#
loop_
_entity_poly.entity_id
_entity_poly.type
_entity_poly.pdbx_seq_one_letter_code
_entity_poly.pdbx_strand_id
1 'polypeptide(L)'
;MIRIETPEEEQDFLYFWKNCNHPEIKDLTEILRYISFYDAILTVRQCSESNKEELIQIEKQTKKKIFDLTVLPKLEILETEITNEELIPLVTDLKKEWEKTIYIFSNLYKSNEVLFLGKEREYTLAINRVLYSEMPETRRKTLILRLLQDMKQHNKGSFQMFYYSKQNPWSSANINDENLESKKFFLNLIEEWKIDPDFDPDKLSSLKEFQSCLEEIPNSNQKVRILGFFGFFSDYGRFTSKDQTTFSKPNQTRVRFIKQTLFRSHHFHKRLENVLTSCKNSVLSIKEL
;
A
#
# COMPACT_ATOMS: atom_id res chain seq x y z
N MET A 1 13.13 -2.95 -4.44
CA MET A 1 13.50 -1.75 -3.65
C MET A 1 12.78 -0.56 -4.26
N ILE A 2 11.91 0.09 -3.50
CA ILE A 2 11.00 1.13 -3.99
C ILE A 2 11.25 2.35 -3.10
N ARG A 3 11.95 3.33 -3.70
CA ARG A 3 12.85 4.32 -3.10
C ARG A 3 14.22 3.74 -2.72
N ILE A 4 15.27 4.41 -3.19
CA ILE A 4 16.64 4.22 -2.76
C ILE A 4 16.83 5.25 -1.64
N GLU A 5 17.02 4.79 -0.41
CA GLU A 5 17.37 5.64 0.73
C GLU A 5 18.66 6.40 0.42
N THR A 6 18.79 7.65 0.87
CA THR A 6 20.06 8.34 0.63
C THR A 6 21.16 7.69 1.47
N PRO A 7 22.43 7.72 1.01
CA PRO A 7 23.54 7.20 1.79
C PRO A 7 23.62 7.80 3.20
N GLU A 8 23.22 9.07 3.38
CA GLU A 8 23.17 9.70 4.70
C GLU A 8 22.06 9.08 5.58
N GLU A 9 20.85 8.89 5.05
CA GLU A 9 19.74 8.31 5.81
C GLU A 9 20.07 6.87 6.27
N GLU A 10 20.77 6.09 5.44
CA GLU A 10 21.24 4.74 5.81
C GLU A 10 22.33 4.77 6.88
N GLN A 11 23.26 5.74 6.82
CA GLN A 11 24.29 5.90 7.85
C GLN A 11 23.67 6.24 9.21
N ASP A 12 22.68 7.15 9.24
CA ASP A 12 21.94 7.49 10.46
C ASP A 12 21.22 6.27 11.03
N PHE A 13 20.51 5.51 10.18
CA PHE A 13 19.87 4.27 10.59
C PHE A 13 20.87 3.31 11.25
N LEU A 14 21.99 3.02 10.58
CA LEU A 14 23.00 2.08 11.07
C LEU A 14 23.65 2.57 12.37
N TYR A 15 23.89 3.87 12.51
CA TYR A 15 24.44 4.47 13.73
C TYR A 15 23.51 4.24 14.93
N PHE A 16 22.24 4.65 14.81
CA PHE A 16 21.27 4.50 15.90
C PHE A 16 20.93 3.03 16.16
N TRP A 17 20.83 2.21 15.12
CA TRP A 17 20.65 0.77 15.23
C TRP A 17 21.76 0.13 16.06
N LYS A 18 23.03 0.46 15.79
CA LYS A 18 24.17 -0.06 16.56
C LYS A 18 24.06 0.30 18.04
N ASN A 19 23.62 1.51 18.35
CA ASN A 19 23.53 2.04 19.71
C ASN A 19 22.27 1.60 20.49
N CYS A 20 21.23 1.11 19.79
CA CYS A 20 20.05 0.53 20.44
C CYS A 20 20.41 -0.83 21.08
N ASN A 21 20.42 -0.91 22.41
CA ASN A 21 20.80 -2.13 23.13
C ASN A 21 19.62 -3.07 23.45
N HIS A 22 18.42 -2.77 22.95
CA HIS A 22 17.21 -3.56 23.23
C HIS A 22 16.89 -4.53 22.07
N PRO A 23 17.10 -5.86 22.23
CA PRO A 23 16.99 -6.81 21.12
C PRO A 23 15.61 -6.85 20.46
N GLU A 24 14.54 -6.80 21.26
CA GLU A 24 13.16 -6.85 20.72
C GLU A 24 12.82 -5.59 19.90
N ILE A 25 13.35 -4.42 20.27
CA ILE A 25 13.10 -3.18 19.50
C ILE A 25 13.87 -3.24 18.19
N LYS A 26 15.10 -3.78 18.20
CA LYS A 26 15.85 -4.09 16.98
C LYS A 26 15.03 -5.00 16.07
N ASP A 27 14.64 -6.18 16.55
CA ASP A 27 13.86 -7.14 15.77
C ASP A 27 12.61 -6.50 15.14
N LEU A 28 11.82 -5.74 15.92
CA LEU A 28 10.64 -5.05 15.40
C LEU A 28 10.99 -3.97 14.37
N THR A 29 12.07 -3.24 14.60
CA THR A 29 12.52 -2.17 13.70
C THR A 29 13.02 -2.70 12.37
N GLU A 30 13.58 -3.90 12.35
CA GLU A 30 13.89 -4.66 11.14
C GLU A 30 12.65 -4.86 10.26
N ILE A 31 11.53 -5.28 10.86
CA ILE A 31 10.25 -5.41 10.14
C ILE A 31 9.73 -4.02 9.71
N LEU A 32 9.77 -3.05 10.63
CA LEU A 32 9.28 -1.69 10.37
C LEU A 32 10.03 -1.04 9.20
N ARG A 33 11.33 -1.32 9.03
CA ARG A 33 12.15 -0.80 7.94
C ARG A 33 11.56 -1.09 6.55
N TYR A 34 11.01 -2.29 6.34
CA TYR A 34 10.37 -2.68 5.08
C TYR A 34 9.02 -1.97 4.84
N ILE A 35 8.37 -1.49 5.90
CA ILE A 35 7.06 -0.84 5.85
C ILE A 35 7.23 0.68 5.75
N SER A 36 8.08 1.26 6.59
CA SER A 36 8.35 2.69 6.72
C SER A 36 9.75 2.91 7.29
N PHE A 37 10.70 3.23 6.40
CA PHE A 37 12.10 3.47 6.75
C PHE A 37 12.27 4.63 7.75
N TYR A 38 11.51 5.72 7.61
CA TYR A 38 11.59 6.84 8.54
C TYR A 38 11.09 6.49 9.94
N ASP A 39 9.97 5.77 10.04
CA ASP A 39 9.50 5.31 11.34
C ASP A 39 10.54 4.36 11.97
N ALA A 40 11.21 3.54 11.16
CA ALA A 40 12.30 2.69 11.63
C ALA A 40 13.48 3.50 12.19
N ILE A 41 13.97 4.52 11.48
CA ILE A 41 15.02 5.44 11.96
C ILE A 41 14.61 6.09 13.28
N LEU A 42 13.40 6.65 13.35
CA LEU A 42 12.90 7.31 14.54
C LEU A 42 12.84 6.35 15.74
N THR A 43 12.40 5.11 15.51
CA THR A 43 12.36 4.07 16.56
C THR A 43 13.76 3.72 17.08
N VAL A 44 14.74 3.49 16.21
CA VAL A 44 16.10 3.17 16.68
C VAL A 44 16.79 4.36 17.36
N ARG A 45 16.51 5.58 16.90
CA ARG A 45 16.99 6.80 17.56
C ARG A 45 16.44 6.90 18.97
N GLN A 46 15.12 6.78 19.14
CA GLN A 46 14.48 6.77 20.46
C GLN A 46 15.05 5.66 21.34
N CYS A 47 15.21 4.45 20.81
CA CYS A 47 15.83 3.34 21.54
C CYS A 47 17.24 3.68 22.05
N SER A 48 18.05 4.37 21.25
CA SER A 48 19.43 4.72 21.62
C SER A 48 19.53 5.82 22.69
N GLU A 49 18.51 6.67 22.80
CA GLU A 49 18.48 7.84 23.70
C GLU A 49 17.72 7.55 25.01
N SER A 50 16.92 6.48 25.07
CA SER A 50 15.93 6.24 26.14
C SER A 50 16.45 5.38 27.31
N ASN A 51 15.82 5.56 28.48
CA ASN A 51 16.08 4.74 29.67
C ASN A 51 15.26 3.43 29.67
N LYS A 52 15.51 2.52 30.63
CA LYS A 52 14.87 1.19 30.68
C LYS A 52 13.34 1.22 30.73
N GLU A 53 12.73 2.19 31.41
CA GLU A 53 11.27 2.26 31.55
C GLU A 53 10.60 2.73 30.24
N GLU A 54 11.24 3.66 29.53
CA GLU A 54 10.81 4.17 28.23
C GLU A 54 10.89 3.11 27.13
N LEU A 55 11.87 2.19 27.20
CA LEU A 55 12.03 1.11 26.21
C LEU A 55 10.79 0.21 26.11
N ILE A 56 10.11 -0.09 27.23
CA ILE A 56 8.88 -0.89 27.23
C ILE A 56 7.77 -0.16 26.44
N GLN A 57 7.69 1.15 26.58
CA GLN A 57 6.71 1.96 25.85
C GLN A 57 7.05 2.03 24.36
N ILE A 58 8.32 2.19 24.00
CA ILE A 58 8.79 2.18 22.60
C ILE A 58 8.48 0.86 21.93
N GLU A 59 8.70 -0.28 22.62
CA GLU A 59 8.36 -1.59 22.10
C GLU A 59 6.85 -1.70 21.79
N LYS A 60 5.99 -1.33 22.74
CA LYS A 60 4.52 -1.36 22.55
C LYS A 60 4.08 -0.44 21.40
N GLN A 61 4.65 0.76 21.31
CA GLN A 61 4.35 1.71 20.26
C GLN A 61 4.80 1.19 18.89
N THR A 62 5.97 0.54 18.81
CA THR A 62 6.50 -0.06 17.59
C THR A 62 5.62 -1.21 17.11
N LYS A 63 5.19 -2.11 18.01
CA LYS A 63 4.23 -3.19 17.69
C LYS A 63 2.92 -2.63 17.14
N LYS A 64 2.36 -1.63 17.83
CA LYS A 64 1.14 -0.94 17.39
C LYS A 64 1.33 -0.29 16.02
N LYS A 65 2.46 0.39 15.80
CA LYS A 65 2.79 1.05 14.54
C LYS A 65 2.88 0.06 13.38
N ILE A 66 3.54 -1.09 13.57
CA ILE A 66 3.60 -2.16 12.55
C ILE A 66 2.20 -2.67 12.22
N PHE A 67 1.39 -2.94 13.23
CA PHE A 67 0.00 -3.38 13.04
C PHE A 67 -0.82 -2.31 12.29
N ASP A 68 -0.75 -1.08 12.76
CA ASP A 68 -1.44 0.06 12.17
C ASP A 68 -1.02 0.22 10.72
N LEU A 69 0.27 0.21 10.41
CA LEU A 69 0.73 0.38 9.03
C LEU A 69 0.34 -0.81 8.15
N THR A 70 0.33 -2.05 8.64
CA THR A 70 0.04 -3.23 7.80
C THR A 70 -1.44 -3.52 7.60
N VAL A 71 -2.34 -3.00 8.44
CA VAL A 71 -3.78 -3.26 8.33
C VAL A 71 -4.50 -2.06 7.74
N LEU A 72 -5.18 -2.25 6.60
CA LEU A 72 -6.08 -1.21 6.07
C LEU A 72 -7.26 -1.03 7.05
N PRO A 73 -7.58 0.21 7.49
CA PRO A 73 -8.75 0.45 8.30
C PRO A 73 -10.01 0.06 7.53
N LYS A 74 -10.98 -0.53 8.21
CA LYS A 74 -12.28 -0.80 7.61
C LYS A 74 -13.04 0.52 7.47
N LEU A 75 -13.53 0.80 6.26
CA LEU A 75 -14.55 1.82 6.08
C LEU A 75 -15.88 1.22 6.52
N GLU A 76 -16.35 1.65 7.69
CA GLU A 76 -17.69 1.30 8.18
C GLU A 76 -18.56 2.52 7.97
N ILE A 77 -19.68 2.36 7.27
CA ILE A 77 -20.73 3.39 7.18
C ILE A 77 -21.97 2.73 7.77
N LEU A 78 -22.28 3.07 9.01
CA LEU A 78 -23.50 2.66 9.68
C LEU A 78 -24.62 3.59 9.21
N GLU A 79 -25.37 3.16 8.20
CA GLU A 79 -26.46 3.96 7.62
C GLU A 79 -27.49 4.38 8.68
N THR A 80 -27.67 3.57 9.72
CA THR A 80 -28.54 3.85 10.87
C THR A 80 -28.10 5.03 11.74
N GLU A 81 -26.82 5.40 11.70
CA GLU A 81 -26.27 6.54 12.45
C GLU A 81 -26.40 7.86 11.68
N ILE A 82 -26.76 7.81 10.39
CA ILE A 82 -26.95 9.00 9.55
C ILE A 82 -28.41 9.44 9.66
N THR A 83 -28.70 10.26 10.66
CA THR A 83 -30.06 10.75 10.94
C THR A 83 -30.52 11.87 10.00
N ASN A 84 -29.59 12.56 9.33
CA ASN A 84 -29.89 13.64 8.39
C ASN A 84 -29.95 13.13 6.95
N GLU A 85 -31.15 13.19 6.35
CA GLU A 85 -31.40 12.73 4.97
C GLU A 85 -30.53 13.43 3.91
N GLU A 86 -30.14 14.69 4.12
CA GLU A 86 -29.29 15.42 3.17
C GLU A 86 -27.85 14.87 3.13
N LEU A 87 -27.40 14.16 4.17
CA LEU A 87 -26.06 13.58 4.22
C LEU A 87 -25.96 12.25 3.47
N ILE A 88 -27.05 11.50 3.37
CA ILE A 88 -27.10 10.20 2.71
C ILE A 88 -26.51 10.23 1.28
N PRO A 89 -26.93 11.15 0.38
CA PRO A 89 -26.36 11.21 -0.96
C PRO A 89 -24.86 11.61 -0.94
N LEU A 90 -24.45 12.49 -0.03
CA LEU A 90 -23.06 12.93 0.08
C LEU A 90 -22.14 11.80 0.57
N VAL A 91 -22.60 11.01 1.54
CA VAL A 91 -21.87 9.84 2.03
C VAL A 91 -21.78 8.75 0.96
N THR A 92 -22.84 8.57 0.17
CA THR A 92 -22.84 7.65 -0.97
C THR A 92 -21.80 8.06 -2.01
N ASP A 93 -21.72 9.34 -2.36
CA ASP A 93 -20.71 9.85 -3.28
C ASP A 93 -19.29 9.78 -2.70
N LEU A 94 -19.14 10.04 -1.40
CA LEU A 94 -17.86 9.89 -0.69
C LEU A 94 -17.37 8.45 -0.73
N LYS A 95 -18.27 7.47 -0.51
CA LYS A 95 -17.96 6.04 -0.64
C LYS A 95 -17.48 5.70 -2.04
N LYS A 96 -18.15 6.20 -3.09
CA LYS A 96 -17.74 5.97 -4.49
C LYS A 96 -16.35 6.54 -4.78
N GLU A 97 -16.08 7.76 -4.34
CA GLU A 97 -14.75 8.36 -4.55
C GLU A 97 -13.65 7.64 -3.75
N TRP A 98 -13.98 7.17 -2.54
CA TRP A 98 -13.10 6.29 -1.76
C TRP A 98 -12.79 4.97 -2.47
N GLU A 99 -13.81 4.31 -3.04
CA GLU A 99 -13.58 3.08 -3.81
C GLU A 99 -12.67 3.34 -5.02
N LYS A 100 -12.82 4.47 -5.71
CA LYS A 100 -11.90 4.84 -6.80
C LYS A 100 -10.48 5.07 -6.28
N THR A 101 -10.32 5.81 -5.19
CA THR A 101 -9.00 6.04 -4.57
C THR A 101 -8.31 4.71 -4.26
N ILE A 102 -9.05 3.74 -3.73
CA ILE A 102 -8.50 2.47 -3.26
C ILE A 102 -8.31 1.42 -4.36
N TYR A 103 -9.26 1.29 -5.27
CA TYR A 103 -9.26 0.17 -6.21
C TYR A 103 -8.70 0.55 -7.58
N ILE A 104 -8.55 1.85 -7.85
CA ILE A 104 -8.04 2.37 -9.13
C ILE A 104 -6.75 3.17 -8.90
N PHE A 105 -6.84 4.29 -8.16
CA PHE A 105 -5.77 5.28 -8.13
C PHE A 105 -4.57 4.88 -7.27
N SER A 106 -4.74 4.01 -6.27
CA SER A 106 -3.64 3.52 -5.46
C SER A 106 -2.71 2.54 -6.17
N ASN A 107 -3.17 1.97 -7.31
CA ASN A 107 -2.30 1.15 -8.13
C ASN A 107 -1.30 2.00 -8.93
N LEU A 108 -1.57 3.30 -9.06
CA LEU A 108 -0.71 4.21 -9.80
C LEU A 108 0.55 4.52 -8.99
N TYR A 109 1.70 4.41 -9.66
CA TYR A 109 2.99 4.75 -9.07
C TYR A 109 3.01 6.19 -8.55
N LYS A 110 3.58 6.35 -7.35
CA LYS A 110 3.94 7.64 -6.77
C LYS A 110 5.39 7.61 -6.35
N SER A 111 6.21 8.44 -7.00
CA SER A 111 7.68 8.45 -6.84
C SER A 111 8.16 8.77 -5.43
N ASN A 112 7.37 9.54 -4.67
CA ASN A 112 7.79 10.08 -3.38
C ASN A 112 7.01 9.51 -2.19
N GLU A 113 6.03 8.63 -2.42
CA GLU A 113 5.23 8.04 -1.34
C GLU A 113 5.75 6.64 -1.00
N VAL A 114 6.49 6.53 0.10
CA VAL A 114 7.02 5.25 0.61
C VAL A 114 5.95 4.47 1.41
N LEU A 115 4.82 5.12 1.74
CA LEU A 115 3.85 4.63 2.70
C LEU A 115 2.93 3.55 2.09
N PHE A 116 3.06 2.32 2.60
CA PHE A 116 2.10 1.24 2.39
C PHE A 116 0.68 1.71 2.80
N LEU A 117 -0.29 1.58 1.89
CA LEU A 117 -1.68 2.04 2.07
C LEU A 117 -1.85 3.54 2.41
N GLY A 118 -0.86 4.39 2.11
CA GLY A 118 -0.74 5.77 2.63
C GLY A 118 -2.01 6.62 2.58
N LYS A 119 -2.34 7.18 1.41
CA LYS A 119 -3.51 8.07 1.25
C LYS A 119 -4.85 7.37 1.44
N GLU A 120 -4.93 6.08 1.10
CA GLU A 120 -6.12 5.25 1.31
C GLU A 120 -6.49 5.21 2.80
N ARG A 121 -5.49 4.95 3.66
CA ARG A 121 -5.64 4.92 5.12
C ARG A 121 -6.04 6.29 5.66
N GLU A 122 -5.35 7.35 5.24
CA GLU A 122 -5.63 8.72 5.67
C GLU A 122 -7.09 9.11 5.41
N TYR A 123 -7.58 8.88 4.19
CA TYR A 123 -8.97 9.15 3.86
C TYR A 123 -9.93 8.26 4.63
N THR A 124 -9.64 6.95 4.77
CA THR A 124 -10.52 6.04 5.52
C THR A 124 -10.68 6.48 6.97
N LEU A 125 -9.59 6.83 7.65
CA LEU A 125 -9.62 7.33 9.02
C LEU A 125 -10.34 8.68 9.12
N ALA A 126 -10.11 9.58 8.16
CA ALA A 126 -10.78 10.88 8.13
C ALA A 126 -12.29 10.74 7.94
N ILE A 127 -12.73 9.85 7.05
CA ILE A 127 -14.15 9.56 6.83
C ILE A 127 -14.78 8.99 8.10
N ASN A 128 -14.19 7.95 8.69
CA ASN A 128 -14.69 7.37 9.94
C ASN A 128 -14.77 8.42 11.05
N ARG A 129 -13.75 9.27 11.20
CA ARG A 129 -13.75 10.36 12.18
C ARG A 129 -14.91 11.34 11.94
N VAL A 130 -15.15 11.75 10.70
CA VAL A 130 -16.22 12.72 10.39
C VAL A 130 -17.60 12.13 10.62
N LEU A 131 -17.80 10.85 10.28
CA LEU A 131 -19.10 10.18 10.45
C LEU A 131 -19.43 9.93 11.93
N TYR A 132 -18.46 9.50 12.73
CA TYR A 132 -18.72 9.01 14.09
C TYR A 132 -18.33 9.97 15.23
N SER A 133 -17.71 11.11 14.94
CA SER A 133 -17.48 12.11 15.99
C SER A 133 -18.76 12.87 16.32
N GLU A 134 -18.95 13.17 17.60
CA GLU A 134 -19.99 14.07 18.08
C GLU A 134 -19.71 15.49 17.56
N MET A 135 -20.48 15.92 16.56
CA MET A 135 -20.39 17.27 16.00
C MET A 135 -21.72 17.73 15.41
N PRO A 136 -21.96 19.06 15.29
CA PRO A 136 -23.16 19.56 14.64
C PRO A 136 -23.27 19.08 13.18
N GLU A 137 -24.47 18.71 12.74
CA GLU A 137 -24.73 18.18 11.37
C GLU A 137 -24.27 19.13 10.26
N THR A 138 -24.41 20.44 10.47
CA THR A 138 -23.93 21.46 9.52
C THR A 138 -22.41 21.42 9.34
N ARG A 139 -21.67 21.19 10.43
CA ARG A 139 -20.21 21.00 10.41
C ARG A 139 -19.85 19.68 9.75
N ARG A 140 -20.57 18.60 10.06
CA ARG A 140 -20.37 17.29 9.43
C ARG A 140 -20.55 17.37 7.91
N LYS A 141 -21.64 17.98 7.44
CA LYS A 141 -21.91 18.23 6.01
C LYS A 141 -20.74 18.95 5.34
N THR A 142 -20.26 20.02 5.96
CA THR A 142 -19.13 20.81 5.44
C THR A 142 -17.85 19.98 5.32
N LEU A 143 -17.55 19.15 6.33
CA LEU A 143 -16.37 18.28 6.31
C LEU A 143 -16.49 17.15 5.28
N ILE A 144 -17.68 16.55 5.12
CA ILE A 144 -17.95 15.55 4.08
C ILE A 144 -17.72 16.16 2.69
N LEU A 145 -18.27 17.35 2.43
CA LEU A 145 -18.08 18.04 1.15
C LEU A 145 -16.61 18.34 0.87
N ARG A 146 -15.87 18.78 1.89
CA ARG A 146 -14.42 19.02 1.78
C ARG A 146 -13.67 17.73 1.47
N LEU A 147 -13.93 16.65 2.21
CA LEU A 147 -13.30 15.35 1.94
C LEU A 147 -13.60 14.88 0.51
N LEU A 148 -14.84 15.02 0.05
CA LEU A 148 -15.22 14.66 -1.30
C LEU A 148 -14.44 15.48 -2.36
N GLN A 149 -14.29 16.79 -2.15
CA GLN A 149 -13.50 17.65 -3.04
C GLN A 149 -12.03 17.27 -3.04
N ASP A 150 -11.44 17.09 -1.84
CA ASP A 150 -10.03 16.74 -1.66
C ASP A 150 -9.73 15.40 -2.35
N MET A 151 -10.60 14.39 -2.19
CA MET A 151 -10.45 13.08 -2.82
C MET A 151 -10.56 13.16 -4.35
N LYS A 152 -11.56 13.89 -4.87
CA LYS A 152 -11.70 14.09 -6.34
C LYS A 152 -10.47 14.77 -6.93
N GLN A 153 -9.96 15.81 -6.25
CA GLN A 153 -8.76 16.52 -6.68
C GLN A 153 -7.52 15.62 -6.61
N HIS A 154 -7.38 14.83 -5.54
CA HIS A 154 -6.28 13.87 -5.39
C HIS A 154 -6.31 12.79 -6.46
N ASN A 155 -7.49 12.21 -6.73
CA ASN A 155 -7.71 11.20 -7.75
C ASN A 155 -7.35 11.74 -9.14
N LYS A 156 -7.83 12.95 -9.48
CA LYS A 156 -7.48 13.64 -10.74
C LYS A 156 -5.97 13.90 -10.85
N GLY A 157 -5.36 14.41 -9.78
CA GLY A 157 -3.92 14.68 -9.74
C GLY A 157 -3.10 13.41 -9.91
N SER A 158 -3.47 12.33 -9.23
CA SER A 158 -2.80 11.02 -9.33
C SER A 158 -2.87 10.45 -10.73
N PHE A 159 -4.05 10.54 -11.36
CA PHE A 159 -4.22 10.13 -12.76
C PHE A 159 -3.36 10.95 -13.72
N GLN A 160 -3.34 12.27 -13.58
CA GLN A 160 -2.53 13.16 -14.41
C GLN A 160 -1.04 12.88 -14.23
N MET A 161 -0.58 12.71 -12.99
CA MET A 161 0.80 12.33 -12.71
C MET A 161 1.14 11.00 -13.37
N PHE A 162 0.30 9.99 -13.23
CA PHE A 162 0.52 8.70 -13.89
C PHE A 162 0.53 8.79 -15.42
N TYR A 163 -0.34 9.59 -16.03
CA TYR A 163 -0.42 9.64 -17.48
C TYR A 163 0.71 10.47 -18.12
N TYR A 164 1.08 11.59 -17.50
CA TYR A 164 2.02 12.56 -18.08
C TYR A 164 3.43 12.51 -17.49
N SER A 165 3.64 11.85 -16.34
CA SER A 165 4.98 11.75 -15.75
C SER A 165 5.85 10.78 -16.52
N LYS A 166 7.08 11.20 -16.81
CA LYS A 166 8.16 10.32 -17.30
C LYS A 166 8.88 9.59 -16.16
N GLN A 167 8.59 9.94 -14.91
CA GLN A 167 9.20 9.28 -13.76
C GLN A 167 8.66 7.86 -13.62
N ASN A 168 9.55 6.94 -13.29
CA ASN A 168 9.22 5.55 -12.99
C ASN A 168 10.27 4.97 -12.03
N PRO A 169 9.94 3.88 -11.32
CA PRO A 169 10.84 3.26 -10.34
C PRO A 169 12.20 2.83 -10.91
N TRP A 170 12.27 2.53 -12.21
CA TRP A 170 13.46 2.00 -12.86
C TRP A 170 14.26 3.05 -13.64
N SER A 171 13.82 4.31 -13.63
CA SER A 171 14.40 5.39 -14.45
C SER A 171 14.47 5.06 -15.94
N SER A 172 13.54 4.24 -16.45
CA SER A 172 13.47 3.86 -17.86
C SER A 172 13.27 5.07 -18.76
N ALA A 173 13.98 5.11 -19.89
CA ALA A 173 13.98 6.24 -20.81
C ALA A 173 12.72 6.34 -21.69
N ASN A 174 12.05 5.21 -21.94
CA ASN A 174 10.85 5.14 -22.76
C ASN A 174 9.84 4.12 -22.20
N ILE A 175 8.61 4.17 -22.72
CA ILE A 175 7.50 3.32 -22.25
C ILE A 175 7.71 1.82 -22.53
N ASN A 176 8.46 1.45 -23.57
CA ASN A 176 8.70 0.05 -23.89
C ASN A 176 9.63 -0.59 -22.85
N ASP A 177 10.70 0.12 -22.49
CA ASP A 177 11.63 -0.31 -21.44
C ASP A 177 10.95 -0.33 -20.08
N GLU A 178 10.09 0.66 -19.80
CA GLU A 178 9.27 0.67 -18.58
C GLU A 178 8.31 -0.52 -18.53
N ASN A 179 7.63 -0.83 -19.64
CA ASN A 179 6.72 -1.97 -19.73
C ASN A 179 7.46 -3.28 -19.55
N LEU A 180 8.66 -3.42 -20.13
CA LEU A 180 9.53 -4.57 -19.95
C LEU A 180 9.91 -4.78 -18.48
N GLU A 181 10.42 -3.74 -17.81
CA GLU A 181 10.81 -3.82 -16.39
C GLU A 181 9.61 -4.04 -15.47
N SER A 182 8.48 -3.35 -15.73
CA SER A 182 7.23 -3.55 -15.00
C SER A 182 6.76 -5.00 -15.09
N LYS A 183 6.67 -5.54 -16.31
CA LYS A 183 6.20 -6.90 -16.55
C LYS A 183 7.12 -7.92 -15.90
N LYS A 184 8.44 -7.75 -16.03
CA LYS A 184 9.43 -8.62 -15.37
C LYS A 184 9.26 -8.60 -13.86
N PHE A 185 9.13 -7.42 -13.26
CA PHE A 185 8.93 -7.29 -11.81
C PHE A 185 7.64 -7.96 -11.34
N PHE A 186 6.52 -7.74 -12.03
CA PHE A 186 5.21 -8.32 -11.65
C PHE A 186 5.18 -9.83 -11.83
N LEU A 187 5.71 -10.36 -12.94
CA LEU A 187 5.77 -11.80 -13.18
C LEU A 187 6.64 -12.52 -12.14
N ASN A 188 7.79 -11.93 -11.78
CA ASN A 188 8.64 -12.49 -10.72
C ASN A 188 7.89 -12.58 -9.38
N LEU A 189 7.17 -11.53 -8.98
CA LEU A 189 6.38 -11.55 -7.75
C LEU A 189 5.22 -12.55 -7.81
N ILE A 190 4.55 -12.66 -8.96
CA ILE A 190 3.47 -13.65 -9.15
C ILE A 190 4.02 -15.08 -8.96
N GLU A 191 5.16 -15.41 -9.58
CA GLU A 191 5.77 -16.74 -9.41
C GLU A 191 6.17 -17.01 -7.96
N GLU A 192 6.67 -16.01 -7.24
CA GLU A 192 6.96 -16.13 -5.82
C GLU A 192 5.69 -16.37 -4.98
N TRP A 193 4.60 -15.65 -5.23
CA TRP A 193 3.34 -15.82 -4.50
C TRP A 193 2.66 -17.17 -4.77
N LYS A 194 2.79 -17.74 -5.97
CA LYS A 194 2.21 -19.05 -6.29
C LYS A 194 2.76 -20.20 -5.45
N ILE A 195 4.06 -20.13 -5.11
CA ILE A 195 4.75 -21.16 -4.33
C ILE A 195 4.80 -20.81 -2.84
N ASP A 196 4.27 -19.66 -2.46
CA ASP A 196 4.27 -19.17 -1.09
C ASP A 196 3.26 -19.96 -0.24
N PRO A 197 3.70 -20.63 0.84
CA PRO A 197 2.80 -21.41 1.69
C PRO A 197 1.77 -20.56 2.43
N ASP A 198 1.95 -19.24 2.49
CA ASP A 198 1.06 -18.32 3.19
C ASP A 198 0.06 -17.62 2.25
N PHE A 199 0.18 -17.80 0.93
CA PHE A 199 -0.77 -17.28 -0.04
C PHE A 199 -2.12 -17.99 0.04
N ASP A 200 -3.21 -17.27 -0.21
CA ASP A 200 -4.55 -17.85 -0.19
C ASP A 200 -4.76 -18.82 -1.36
N PRO A 201 -4.95 -20.14 -1.11
CA PRO A 201 -5.14 -21.12 -2.17
C PRO A 201 -6.34 -20.81 -3.09
N ASP A 202 -7.39 -20.18 -2.55
CA ASP A 202 -8.61 -19.86 -3.29
C ASP A 202 -8.37 -18.76 -4.35
N LYS A 203 -7.25 -18.03 -4.27
CA LYS A 203 -6.87 -16.96 -5.19
C LYS A 203 -5.82 -17.35 -6.21
N LEU A 204 -5.34 -18.59 -6.19
CA LEU A 204 -4.33 -19.08 -7.14
C LEU A 204 -4.82 -19.06 -8.60
N SER A 205 -6.11 -19.31 -8.84
CA SER A 205 -6.71 -19.22 -10.18
C SER A 205 -6.66 -17.79 -10.71
N SER A 206 -7.11 -16.81 -9.91
CA SER A 206 -7.06 -15.39 -10.25
C SER A 206 -5.63 -14.90 -10.50
N LEU A 207 -4.66 -15.41 -9.73
CA LEU A 207 -3.25 -15.07 -9.92
C LEU A 207 -2.69 -15.62 -11.24
N LYS A 208 -3.04 -16.86 -11.62
CA LYS A 208 -2.68 -17.44 -12.92
C LYS A 208 -3.33 -16.68 -14.08
N GLU A 209 -4.60 -16.31 -13.95
CA GLU A 209 -5.28 -15.47 -14.94
C GLU A 209 -4.60 -14.10 -15.09
N PHE A 210 -4.15 -13.50 -13.97
CA PHE A 210 -3.47 -12.21 -14.02
C PHE A 210 -2.12 -12.31 -14.74
N GLN A 211 -1.36 -13.38 -14.49
CA GLN A 211 -0.15 -13.64 -15.25
C GLN A 211 -0.41 -13.78 -16.75
N SER A 212 -1.35 -14.63 -17.16
CA SER A 212 -1.67 -14.81 -18.58
C SER A 212 -2.09 -13.47 -19.21
N CYS A 213 -2.86 -12.66 -18.49
CA CYS A 213 -3.24 -11.34 -18.94
C CYS A 213 -2.04 -10.40 -19.12
N LEU A 214 -1.10 -10.37 -18.18
CA LEU A 214 0.13 -9.58 -18.31
C LEU A 214 0.98 -10.06 -19.48
N GLU A 215 1.06 -11.38 -19.70
CA GLU A 215 1.77 -12.00 -20.81
C GLU A 215 1.19 -11.59 -22.17
N GLU A 216 -0.14 -11.48 -22.31
CA GLU A 216 -0.83 -11.02 -23.51
C GLU A 216 -0.54 -9.56 -23.89
N ILE A 217 -0.17 -8.69 -22.94
CA ILE A 217 0.15 -7.28 -23.22
C ILE A 217 1.56 -7.20 -23.84
N PRO A 218 1.73 -6.75 -25.10
CA PRO A 218 3.05 -6.64 -25.72
C PRO A 218 3.86 -5.51 -25.09
N ASN A 219 5.16 -5.74 -24.86
CA ASN A 219 6.04 -4.73 -24.26
C ASN A 219 6.20 -3.49 -25.15
N SER A 220 6.07 -3.65 -26.47
CA SER A 220 6.14 -2.57 -27.47
C SER A 220 4.86 -1.73 -27.55
N ASN A 221 3.80 -2.07 -26.80
CA ASN A 221 2.56 -1.32 -26.83
C ASN A 221 2.71 0.00 -26.09
N GLN A 222 2.57 1.11 -26.81
CA GLN A 222 2.70 2.47 -26.25
C GLN A 222 1.39 3.03 -25.68
N LYS A 223 0.24 2.38 -25.92
CA LYS A 223 -1.06 2.82 -25.40
C LYS A 223 -1.30 2.35 -23.97
N VAL A 224 -0.77 1.18 -23.63
CA VAL A 224 -0.92 0.58 -22.29
C VAL A 224 0.38 0.77 -21.51
N ARG A 225 0.27 1.46 -20.38
CA ARG A 225 1.37 1.64 -19.42
C ARG A 225 1.22 0.62 -18.30
N ILE A 226 2.01 -0.47 -18.36
CA ILE A 226 1.91 -1.61 -17.43
C ILE A 226 2.22 -1.18 -15.98
N LEU A 227 3.04 -0.14 -15.79
CA LEU A 227 3.31 0.49 -14.48
C LEU A 227 2.03 0.86 -13.69
N GLY A 228 0.86 0.95 -14.33
CA GLY A 228 -0.42 1.20 -13.66
C GLY A 228 -0.83 0.15 -12.62
N PHE A 229 -0.17 -1.02 -12.58
CA PHE A 229 -0.38 -2.03 -11.54
C PHE A 229 0.64 -1.95 -10.39
N PHE A 230 1.59 -1.02 -10.46
CA PHE A 230 2.75 -0.99 -9.57
C PHE A 230 2.37 -0.88 -8.10
N GLY A 231 1.40 -0.04 -7.75
CA GLY A 231 0.98 0.12 -6.35
C GLY A 231 0.48 -1.17 -5.72
N PHE A 232 -0.25 -2.01 -6.45
CA PHE A 232 -0.69 -3.32 -5.94
C PHE A 232 0.50 -4.24 -5.65
N PHE A 233 1.39 -4.43 -6.62
CA PHE A 233 2.56 -5.30 -6.44
C PHE A 233 3.57 -4.73 -5.45
N SER A 234 3.73 -3.41 -5.41
CA SER A 234 4.56 -2.69 -4.46
C SER A 234 4.05 -2.81 -3.03
N ASP A 235 2.73 -2.83 -2.83
CA ASP A 235 2.16 -2.96 -1.50
C ASP A 235 2.33 -4.39 -1.01
N TYR A 236 1.80 -5.36 -1.77
CA TYR A 236 1.73 -6.75 -1.30
C TYR A 236 3.02 -7.55 -1.52
N GLY A 237 3.96 -7.03 -2.32
CA GLY A 237 5.24 -7.66 -2.64
C GLY A 237 6.40 -7.27 -1.72
N ARG A 238 6.17 -6.50 -0.65
CA ARG A 238 7.24 -6.01 0.24
C ARG A 238 7.93 -7.10 1.06
N PHE A 239 7.23 -8.20 1.31
CA PHE A 239 7.72 -9.30 2.15
C PHE A 239 7.87 -10.56 1.30
N THR A 240 8.87 -10.57 0.41
CA THR A 240 9.16 -11.76 -0.39
C THR A 240 9.69 -12.90 0.47
N SER A 241 9.52 -14.14 0.02
CA SER A 241 10.10 -15.31 0.71
C SER A 241 11.62 -15.27 0.78
N LYS A 242 12.28 -14.57 -0.15
CA LYS A 242 13.74 -14.38 -0.15
C LYS A 242 14.17 -13.47 0.99
N ASP A 243 13.47 -12.35 1.18
CA ASP A 243 13.76 -11.41 2.26
C ASP A 243 13.55 -12.06 3.64
N GLN A 244 12.61 -13.01 3.74
CA GLN A 244 12.36 -13.74 4.98
C GLN A 244 13.56 -14.54 5.50
N THR A 245 14.40 -15.05 4.60
CA THR A 245 15.56 -15.85 5.00
C THR A 245 16.62 -15.03 5.76
N THR A 246 16.58 -13.70 5.62
CA THR A 246 17.51 -12.78 6.30
C THR A 246 17.09 -12.43 7.72
N PHE A 247 15.82 -12.63 8.08
CA PHE A 247 15.31 -12.31 9.41
C PHE A 247 15.70 -13.35 10.47
N SER A 248 15.78 -12.89 11.72
CA SER A 248 15.81 -13.76 12.89
C SER A 248 14.59 -14.70 12.93
N LYS A 249 14.71 -15.89 13.55
CA LYS A 249 13.59 -16.85 13.66
C LYS A 249 12.29 -16.22 14.22
N PRO A 250 12.33 -15.37 15.26
CA PRO A 250 11.13 -14.67 15.74
C PRO A 250 10.50 -13.76 14.67
N ASN A 251 11.32 -13.02 13.93
CA ASN A 251 10.85 -12.12 12.88
C ASN A 251 10.26 -12.89 11.69
N GLN A 252 10.81 -14.06 11.34
CA GLN A 252 10.21 -14.94 10.32
C GLN A 252 8.75 -15.28 10.66
N THR A 253 8.47 -15.65 11.92
CA THR A 253 7.10 -15.94 12.39
C THR A 253 6.19 -14.70 12.32
N ARG A 254 6.69 -13.53 12.72
CA ARG A 254 5.92 -12.27 12.67
C ARG A 254 5.60 -11.85 11.24
N VAL A 255 6.58 -11.91 10.34
CA VAL A 255 6.39 -11.57 8.92
C VAL A 255 5.45 -12.57 8.25
N ARG A 256 5.56 -13.85 8.57
CA ARG A 256 4.59 -14.89 8.15
C ARG A 256 3.17 -14.54 8.58
N PHE A 257 2.96 -14.15 9.84
CA PHE A 257 1.65 -13.71 10.33
C PHE A 257 1.13 -12.47 9.58
N ILE A 258 1.99 -11.47 9.33
CA ILE A 258 1.62 -10.27 8.57
C ILE A 258 1.16 -10.67 7.16
N LYS A 259 1.93 -11.51 6.45
CA LYS A 259 1.58 -11.97 5.09
C LYS A 259 0.27 -12.73 5.05
N GLN A 260 0.08 -13.69 5.96
CA GLN A 260 -1.19 -14.42 6.05
C GLN A 260 -2.37 -13.47 6.27
N THR A 261 -2.19 -12.47 7.13
CA THR A 261 -3.22 -11.46 7.41
C THR A 261 -3.51 -10.61 6.17
N LEU A 262 -2.47 -10.20 5.43
CA LEU A 262 -2.62 -9.41 4.20
C LEU A 262 -3.32 -10.21 3.10
N PHE A 263 -2.84 -11.41 2.79
CA PHE A 263 -3.39 -12.24 1.71
C PHE A 263 -4.81 -12.72 1.98
N ARG A 264 -5.19 -12.91 3.25
CA ARG A 264 -6.57 -13.29 3.60
C ARG A 264 -7.50 -12.09 3.79
N SER A 265 -7.00 -10.87 3.68
CA SER A 265 -7.82 -9.67 3.88
C SER A 265 -8.82 -9.47 2.73
N HIS A 266 -10.02 -9.02 3.07
CA HIS A 266 -11.02 -8.63 2.06
C HIS A 266 -10.49 -7.54 1.12
N HIS A 267 -9.66 -6.65 1.65
CA HIS A 267 -9.04 -5.57 0.89
C HIS A 267 -8.09 -6.10 -0.21
N PHE A 268 -7.21 -7.04 0.12
CA PHE A 268 -6.34 -7.70 -0.87
C PHE A 268 -7.17 -8.40 -1.95
N HIS A 269 -8.18 -9.18 -1.57
CA HIS A 269 -9.04 -9.90 -2.52
C HIS A 269 -9.73 -8.96 -3.50
N LYS A 270 -10.34 -7.87 -2.99
CA LYS A 270 -11.03 -6.90 -3.85
C LYS A 270 -10.04 -6.13 -4.72
N ARG A 271 -8.83 -5.78 -4.22
CA ARG A 271 -7.79 -5.18 -5.07
C ARG A 271 -7.33 -6.12 -6.18
N LEU A 272 -7.07 -7.40 -5.87
CA LEU A 272 -6.68 -8.41 -6.86
C LEU A 272 -7.71 -8.54 -7.99
N GLU A 273 -9.00 -8.59 -7.65
CA GLU A 273 -10.09 -8.65 -8.63
C GLU A 273 -10.13 -7.41 -9.54
N ASN A 274 -9.95 -6.22 -8.95
CA ASN A 274 -9.98 -4.95 -9.70
C ASN A 274 -8.77 -4.79 -10.62
N VAL A 275 -7.55 -5.17 -10.17
CA VAL A 275 -6.36 -5.13 -11.05
C VAL A 275 -6.45 -6.17 -12.16
N LEU A 276 -6.99 -7.36 -11.88
CA LEU A 276 -7.24 -8.37 -12.90
C LEU A 276 -8.25 -7.88 -13.96
N THR A 277 -9.36 -7.29 -13.51
CA THR A 277 -10.36 -6.68 -14.42
C THR A 277 -9.75 -5.58 -15.26
N SER A 278 -8.94 -4.72 -14.66
CA SER A 278 -8.23 -3.63 -15.35
C SER A 278 -7.25 -4.17 -16.40
N CYS A 279 -6.54 -5.26 -16.07
CA CYS A 279 -5.67 -5.94 -17.02
C CYS A 279 -6.46 -6.51 -18.21
N LYS A 280 -7.56 -7.23 -17.96
CA LYS A 280 -8.42 -7.78 -19.02
C LYS A 280 -8.96 -6.68 -19.94
N ASN A 281 -9.38 -5.55 -19.37
CA ASN A 281 -9.80 -4.37 -20.14
C ASN A 281 -8.66 -3.80 -21.00
N SER A 282 -7.43 -3.81 -20.48
CA SER A 282 -6.24 -3.37 -21.22
C SER A 282 -6.00 -4.29 -22.43
N VAL A 283 -6.08 -5.61 -22.25
CA VAL A 283 -5.98 -6.58 -23.35
C VAL A 283 -7.09 -6.41 -24.39
N LEU A 284 -8.33 -6.21 -23.96
CA LEU A 284 -9.46 -5.95 -24.88
C LEU A 284 -9.24 -4.68 -25.70
N SER A 285 -8.77 -3.60 -25.07
CA SER A 285 -8.47 -2.34 -25.77
C SER A 285 -7.39 -2.47 -26.85
N ILE A 286 -6.53 -3.50 -26.75
CA ILE A 286 -5.53 -3.82 -27.76
C ILE A 286 -6.16 -4.59 -28.94
N LYS A 287 -7.13 -5.47 -28.66
CA LYS A 287 -7.79 -6.35 -29.66
C LYS A 287 -8.85 -5.62 -30.50
N GLU A 288 -9.42 -4.53 -30.01
CA GLU A 288 -10.41 -3.70 -30.74
C GLU A 288 -9.79 -2.77 -31.80
N LEU A 289 -8.48 -2.91 -32.07
CA LEU A 289 -7.69 -2.15 -33.05
C LEU A 289 -7.22 -3.06 -34.19
#